data_AF-A0A7I8VEG1-F1
#
_entry.id   AF-A0A7I8VEG1-F1
#
_cell.length_a   1.000
_cell.length_b   1.000
_cell.length_c   1.000
_cell.angle_alpha   90.00
_cell.angle_beta   90.00
_cell.angle_gamma   90.00
#
_symmetry.space_group_name_H-M   'P 1'
#
loop_
_entity.id
_entity.type
_entity.pdbx_description
1 polymer ?
#
loop_
_entity_poly.entity_id
_entity_poly.type
_entity_poly.pdbx_seq_one_letter_code
_entity_poly.pdbx_strand_id
1 'polypeptide(L)'
;MAAGTSYYAASPVMRTRSATPVSMNDMSRLLSASQDRKGLGHARTYYNPASQKLYSRYSTKEWEESNKNYFSLSESERNVAERLRSDMWRAVKTTDARTKNRQHANTKKLGNRVSDIAYWKGELVHEMREMDMETENLEEHKRVLEKAYADTKTPFVIAEECLLQREKRQGIDQVHDDVERALSKEVDCIKRCQVKMKALIQKAEVQLKMNRAAQHTCDKDAKDKGHAQHVDDKMYGLRNSSGGIGFHPGVESVDNTVTIPYTWVKYTQENIRRSQHEREMSEKLRGEIDSLLRACANEMWSHFNNVNNAFQSRVQSTQDAKAKLQSHMQRVSFFSLSKGLKKGPKSYIKIYKAFNRRQSYCIAELVHSWLLIRRLHINEGFGLSKNIFLFISFIAYSIDHMS
;
A
#
# COMPACT_ATOMS: atom_id res chain seq x y z
N MET A 1 -3.28 5.93 -26.43
CA MET A 1 -2.38 6.80 -27.21
C MET A 1 -1.68 7.74 -26.24
N ALA A 2 -0.50 7.36 -25.75
CA ALA A 2 0.33 8.22 -24.89
C ALA A 2 1.62 8.54 -25.65
N ALA A 3 1.88 9.82 -25.85
CA ALA A 3 3.03 10.33 -26.58
C ALA A 3 4.33 9.88 -25.88
N GLY A 4 5.10 9.04 -26.57
CA GLY A 4 6.40 8.59 -26.10
C GLY A 4 7.35 9.78 -25.89
N THR A 5 7.79 9.94 -24.65
CA THR A 5 8.72 10.98 -24.20
C THR A 5 10.10 10.76 -24.83
N SER A 6 10.39 11.55 -25.87
CA SER A 6 11.68 11.66 -26.59
C SER A 6 12.84 12.21 -25.72
N TYR A 7 12.69 12.27 -24.40
CA TYR A 7 13.69 12.85 -23.50
C TYR A 7 14.89 11.92 -23.25
N TYR A 8 14.73 10.61 -23.46
CA TYR A 8 15.70 9.59 -23.07
C TYR A 8 16.47 8.96 -24.24
N ALA A 9 16.41 9.55 -25.44
CA ALA A 9 17.30 9.13 -26.52
C ALA A 9 18.75 9.28 -26.03
N ALA A 10 19.49 8.18 -26.03
CA ALA A 10 20.92 8.16 -25.77
C ALA A 10 21.61 8.98 -26.86
N SER A 11 21.67 10.30 -26.66
CA SER A 11 22.60 11.14 -27.38
C SER A 11 23.98 10.66 -26.93
N PRO A 12 24.85 10.15 -27.82
CA PRO A 12 26.22 9.90 -27.45
C PRO A 12 26.75 11.27 -27.02
N VAL A 13 26.91 11.45 -25.72
CA VAL A 13 27.55 12.65 -25.18
C VAL A 13 29.02 12.50 -25.56
N MET A 14 29.32 12.81 -26.81
CA MET A 14 30.59 13.40 -27.18
C MET A 14 30.66 14.66 -26.33
N ARG A 15 31.17 14.53 -25.10
CA ARG A 15 31.70 15.65 -24.33
C ARG A 15 32.85 16.16 -25.19
N THR A 16 32.55 16.99 -26.19
CA THR A 16 33.58 17.79 -26.84
C THR A 16 34.24 18.53 -25.70
N ARG A 17 35.51 18.16 -25.43
CA ARG A 17 36.31 18.82 -24.40
C ARG A 17 36.10 20.31 -24.63
N SER A 18 35.66 21.02 -23.58
CA SER A 18 35.72 22.46 -23.57
C SER A 18 37.15 22.79 -24.00
N ALA A 19 37.34 23.35 -25.20
CA ALA A 19 38.66 23.74 -25.63
C ALA A 19 39.17 24.68 -24.54
N THR A 20 40.18 24.23 -23.79
CA THR A 20 40.86 25.07 -22.82
C THR A 20 41.27 26.31 -23.58
N PRO A 21 40.90 27.53 -23.13
CA PRO A 21 41.40 28.74 -23.75
C PRO A 21 42.91 28.60 -23.87
N VAL A 22 43.43 28.72 -25.09
CA VAL A 22 44.88 28.68 -25.34
C VAL A 22 45.50 29.68 -24.38
N SER A 23 46.39 29.23 -23.51
CA SER A 23 47.05 30.09 -22.52
C SER A 23 47.76 31.22 -23.26
N MET A 24 47.80 32.43 -22.69
CA MET A 24 48.59 33.54 -23.29
C MET A 24 50.05 33.13 -23.56
N ASN A 25 50.57 32.18 -22.78
CA ASN A 25 51.90 31.61 -22.99
C ASN A 25 52.02 30.77 -24.28
N ASP A 26 50.98 30.02 -24.63
CA ASP A 26 50.94 29.21 -25.86
C ASP A 26 50.75 30.07 -27.10
N MET A 27 49.99 31.16 -26.96
CA MET A 27 49.83 32.15 -28.02
C MET A 27 51.12 32.95 -28.27
N SER A 28 51.86 33.29 -27.22
CA SER A 28 53.19 33.93 -27.33
C SER A 28 54.22 33.02 -28.00
N ARG A 29 54.19 31.70 -27.74
CA ARG A 29 55.07 30.72 -28.41
C ARG A 29 54.81 30.60 -29.90
N LEU A 30 53.55 30.66 -30.32
CA LEU A 30 53.17 30.63 -31.74
C LEU A 30 53.59 31.92 -32.46
N LEU A 31 53.57 33.06 -31.77
CA LEU A 31 54.02 34.35 -32.30
C LEU A 31 55.55 34.49 -32.32
N SER A 32 56.27 33.87 -31.38
CA SER A 32 57.74 33.92 -31.34
C SER A 32 58.42 33.14 -32.47
N ALA A 33 57.71 32.22 -33.12
CA ALA A 33 58.28 31.38 -34.18
C ALA A 33 58.57 32.14 -35.49
N SER A 34 58.15 33.41 -35.63
CA SER A 34 58.43 34.24 -36.82
C SER A 34 59.60 35.22 -36.67
N GLN A 35 60.30 35.24 -35.53
CA GLN A 35 61.36 36.23 -35.27
C GLN A 35 62.77 35.65 -35.37
N ASP A 36 63.22 35.37 -36.60
CA ASP A 36 64.65 35.43 -36.91
C ASP A 36 64.96 36.80 -37.55
N ARG A 37 64.74 37.85 -36.76
CA ARG A 37 64.97 39.24 -37.19
C ARG A 37 66.45 39.58 -37.00
N LYS A 38 67.23 39.46 -38.07
CA LYS A 38 68.59 40.02 -38.15
C LYS A 38 68.52 41.51 -37.78
N GLY A 39 68.96 41.84 -36.57
CA GLY A 39 69.07 43.22 -36.10
C GLY A 39 70.04 43.99 -36.98
N LEU A 40 69.57 45.07 -37.62
CA LEU A 40 70.43 46.04 -38.27
C LEU A 40 71.18 46.84 -37.19
N GLY A 41 72.38 46.38 -36.84
CA GLY A 41 73.36 47.26 -36.19
C GLY A 41 73.62 48.49 -37.07
N HIS A 42 73.80 49.65 -36.44
CA HIS A 42 74.17 50.88 -37.16
C HIS A 42 75.37 50.61 -38.08
N ALA A 43 75.23 50.92 -39.38
CA ALA A 43 76.31 50.75 -40.34
C ALA A 43 77.48 51.68 -39.96
N ARG A 44 78.61 51.11 -39.52
CA ARG A 44 79.85 51.88 -39.30
C ARG A 44 80.46 52.27 -40.65
N THR A 45 80.69 53.58 -40.81
CA THR A 45 81.39 54.19 -41.95
C THR A 45 82.73 53.48 -42.19
N TYR A 46 83.02 53.14 -43.45
CA TYR A 46 84.33 52.62 -43.84
C TYR A 46 85.19 53.79 -44.31
N TYR A 47 86.17 54.16 -43.47
CA TYR A 47 87.19 55.12 -43.83
C TYR A 47 88.37 54.37 -44.44
N ASN A 48 88.75 54.72 -45.68
CA ASN A 48 89.95 54.17 -46.30
C ASN A 48 91.15 55.09 -46.00
N PRO A 49 92.13 54.66 -45.18
CA PRO A 49 93.26 55.51 -44.79
C PRO A 49 94.20 55.84 -45.94
N ALA A 50 94.25 55.01 -47.00
CA ALA A 50 95.17 55.18 -48.12
C ALA A 50 94.71 56.24 -49.13
N SER A 51 93.40 56.48 -49.25
CA SER A 51 92.83 57.44 -50.19
C SER A 51 92.17 58.65 -49.52
N GLN A 52 92.18 58.72 -48.18
CA GLN A 52 91.53 59.74 -47.35
C GLN A 52 90.06 60.03 -47.72
N LYS A 53 89.32 59.01 -48.20
CA LYS A 53 87.91 59.14 -48.61
C LYS A 53 87.00 58.24 -47.78
N LEU A 54 85.83 58.78 -47.44
CA LEU A 54 84.70 58.03 -46.89
C LEU A 54 83.88 57.46 -48.05
N TYR A 55 83.70 56.14 -48.08
CA TYR A 55 82.84 55.48 -49.07
C TYR A 55 81.45 55.28 -48.48
N SER A 56 80.40 55.73 -49.18
CA SER A 56 79.03 55.31 -48.88
C SER A 56 78.91 53.83 -49.23
N ARG A 57 78.66 52.98 -48.23
CA ARG A 57 78.55 51.52 -48.47
C ARG A 57 77.27 51.13 -49.20
N TYR A 58 76.26 51.99 -49.19
CA TYR A 58 74.96 51.73 -49.81
C TYR A 58 74.64 52.84 -50.82
N SER A 59 74.09 52.45 -51.96
CA SER A 59 73.50 53.33 -52.95
C SER A 59 72.10 53.78 -52.53
N THR A 60 71.62 54.90 -53.08
CA THR A 60 70.23 55.37 -52.85
C THR A 60 69.21 54.32 -53.26
N LYS A 61 69.49 53.56 -54.33
CA LYS A 61 68.66 52.45 -54.79
C LYS A 61 68.58 51.31 -53.77
N GLU A 62 69.70 50.90 -53.18
CA GLU A 62 69.71 49.87 -52.11
C GLU A 62 68.98 50.35 -50.84
N TRP A 63 69.04 51.65 -50.52
CA TRP A 63 68.26 52.24 -49.43
C TRP A 63 66.75 52.25 -49.74
N GLU A 64 66.35 52.61 -50.96
CA GLU A 64 64.96 52.56 -51.42
C GLU A 64 64.40 51.13 -51.41
N GLU A 65 65.17 50.15 -51.92
CA GLU A 65 64.80 48.73 -51.90
C GLU A 65 64.67 48.19 -50.47
N SER A 66 65.60 48.57 -49.58
CA SER A 66 65.53 48.23 -48.15
C SER A 66 64.26 48.80 -47.49
N ASN A 67 63.96 50.08 -47.70
CA ASN A 67 62.76 50.70 -47.16
C ASN A 67 61.48 50.11 -47.73
N LYS A 68 61.45 49.79 -49.03
CA LYS A 68 60.33 49.08 -49.67
C LYS A 68 60.09 47.71 -49.04
N ASN A 69 61.16 46.97 -48.75
CA ASN A 69 61.07 45.70 -48.02
C ASN A 69 60.54 45.88 -46.59
N TYR A 70 60.95 46.94 -45.89
CA TYR A 70 60.41 47.26 -44.56
C TYR A 70 58.93 47.64 -44.59
N PHE A 71 58.49 48.42 -45.57
CA PHE A 71 57.08 48.74 -45.75
C PHE A 71 56.26 47.49 -46.05
N SER A 72 56.74 46.63 -46.96
CA SER A 72 56.08 45.36 -47.28
C SER A 72 56.01 44.42 -46.07
N LEU A 73 57.09 44.32 -45.28
CA LEU A 73 57.09 43.54 -44.05
C LEU A 73 56.10 44.11 -43.03
N SER A 74 56.13 45.42 -42.79
CA SER A 74 55.20 46.08 -41.88
C SER A 74 53.74 45.90 -42.30
N GLU A 75 53.45 45.93 -43.60
CA GLU A 75 52.12 45.67 -44.14
C GLU A 75 51.71 44.21 -43.92
N SER A 76 52.62 43.26 -44.13
CA SER A 76 52.35 41.84 -43.88
C SER A 76 52.08 41.55 -42.40
N GLU A 77 52.86 42.13 -41.48
CA GLU A 77 52.67 42.03 -40.03
C GLU A 77 51.35 42.67 -39.59
N ARG A 78 50.99 43.85 -40.15
CA ARG A 78 49.69 44.48 -39.90
C ARG A 78 48.54 43.58 -40.35
N ASN A 79 48.63 43.02 -41.55
CA ASN A 79 47.62 42.10 -42.10
C ASN A 79 47.48 40.82 -41.26
N VAL A 80 48.58 40.30 -40.69
CA VAL A 80 48.54 39.15 -39.76
C VAL A 80 47.87 39.54 -38.44
N ALA A 81 48.23 40.69 -37.85
CA ALA A 81 47.65 41.17 -36.61
C ALA A 81 46.14 41.50 -36.74
N GLU A 82 45.71 42.05 -37.88
CA GLU A 82 44.30 42.30 -38.19
C GLU A 82 43.51 40.99 -38.32
N ARG A 83 44.05 40.01 -39.05
CA ARG A 83 43.45 38.67 -39.15
C ARG A 83 43.35 37.99 -37.78
N LEU A 84 44.43 38.02 -36.99
CA LEU A 84 44.43 37.46 -35.63
C LEU A 84 43.35 38.09 -34.75
N ARG A 85 43.21 39.43 -34.75
CA ARG A 85 42.14 40.10 -34.01
C ARG A 85 40.75 39.67 -34.49
N SER A 86 40.55 39.56 -35.81
CA SER A 86 39.29 39.11 -36.39
C SER A 86 38.95 37.67 -35.97
N ASP A 87 39.93 36.77 -36.01
CA ASP A 87 39.79 35.37 -35.59
C ASP A 87 39.52 35.24 -34.09
N MET A 88 40.23 36.01 -33.26
CA MET A 88 39.96 36.10 -31.82
C MET A 88 38.52 36.55 -31.54
N TRP A 89 38.07 37.60 -32.21
CA TRP A 89 36.70 38.11 -32.04
C TRP A 89 35.66 37.08 -32.45
N ARG A 90 35.89 36.39 -33.57
CA ARG A 90 35.03 35.28 -34.03
C ARG A 90 35.00 34.16 -32.99
N ALA A 91 36.15 33.74 -32.47
CA ALA A 91 36.25 32.68 -31.47
C ALA A 91 35.50 33.03 -30.18
N VAL A 92 35.62 34.27 -29.70
CA VAL A 92 34.87 34.77 -28.54
C VAL A 92 33.37 34.74 -28.80
N LYS A 93 32.92 35.29 -29.93
CA LYS A 93 31.48 35.35 -30.29
C LYS A 93 30.87 33.95 -30.46
N THR A 94 31.56 33.05 -31.16
CA THR A 94 31.11 31.67 -31.35
C THR A 94 31.07 30.91 -30.02
N THR A 95 32.05 31.13 -29.15
CA THR A 95 32.09 30.49 -27.82
C THR A 95 30.98 31.02 -26.91
N ASP A 96 30.74 32.33 -26.87
CA ASP A 96 29.63 32.93 -26.11
C ASP A 96 28.27 32.41 -26.58
N ALA A 97 28.02 32.39 -27.89
CA ALA A 97 26.79 31.85 -28.46
C ALA A 97 26.59 30.37 -28.11
N ARG A 98 27.64 29.55 -28.22
CA ARG A 98 27.61 28.13 -27.85
C ARG A 98 27.31 27.94 -26.36
N THR A 99 27.92 28.74 -25.49
CA THR A 99 27.70 28.69 -24.04
C THR A 99 26.26 29.06 -23.69
N LYS A 100 25.72 30.15 -24.25
CA LYS A 100 24.33 30.56 -24.04
C LYS A 100 23.34 29.51 -24.52
N ASN A 101 23.53 28.95 -25.71
CA ASN A 101 22.67 27.90 -26.25
C ASN A 101 22.70 26.64 -25.38
N ARG A 102 23.89 26.22 -24.92
CA ARG A 102 24.03 25.06 -24.03
C ARG A 102 23.41 25.30 -22.66
N GLN A 103 23.57 26.50 -22.09
CA GLN A 103 22.93 26.89 -20.84
C GLN A 103 21.41 26.84 -20.98
N HIS A 104 20.84 27.46 -22.01
CA HIS A 104 19.40 27.44 -22.27
C HIS A 104 18.87 26.00 -22.43
N ALA A 105 19.54 25.17 -23.23
CA ALA A 105 19.17 23.77 -23.42
C ALA A 105 19.20 22.98 -22.10
N ASN A 106 20.20 23.19 -21.26
CA ASN A 106 20.32 22.54 -19.96
C ASN A 106 19.26 23.03 -18.96
N THR A 107 18.98 24.33 -18.90
CA THR A 107 17.91 24.89 -18.06
C THR A 107 16.55 24.32 -18.46
N LYS A 108 16.27 24.19 -19.77
CA LYS A 108 15.05 23.54 -20.26
C LYS A 108 14.96 22.07 -19.84
N LYS A 109 16.06 21.33 -19.95
CA LYS A 109 16.15 19.93 -19.50
C LYS A 109 15.89 19.79 -17.99
N LEU A 110 16.47 20.66 -17.17
CA LEU A 110 16.20 20.69 -15.73
C LEU A 110 14.73 20.96 -15.42
N GLY A 111 14.12 21.94 -16.11
CA GLY A 111 12.68 22.23 -15.95
C GLY A 111 11.78 21.03 -16.27
N ASN A 112 12.07 20.32 -17.38
CA ASN A 112 11.35 19.08 -17.70
C ASN A 112 11.51 18.03 -16.60
N ARG A 113 12.74 17.82 -16.11
CA ARG A 113 13.02 16.84 -15.04
C ARG A 113 12.32 17.19 -13.73
N VAL A 114 12.27 18.46 -13.34
CA VAL A 114 11.50 18.93 -12.17
C VAL A 114 10.02 18.57 -12.32
N SER A 115 9.44 18.81 -13.50
CA SER A 115 8.05 18.45 -13.80
C SER A 115 7.82 16.94 -13.73
N ASP A 116 8.72 16.12 -14.27
CA ASP A 116 8.62 14.67 -14.22
C ASP A 116 8.70 14.14 -12.78
N ILE A 117 9.62 14.68 -11.97
CA ILE A 117 9.75 14.30 -10.55
C ILE A 117 8.49 14.70 -9.78
N ALA A 118 7.98 15.91 -10.01
CA ALA A 118 6.76 16.38 -9.37
C ALA A 118 5.55 15.50 -9.71
N TYR A 119 5.42 15.09 -10.98
CA TYR A 119 4.39 14.15 -11.43
C TYR A 119 4.49 12.81 -10.69
N TRP A 120 5.64 12.13 -10.75
CA TRP A 120 5.80 10.82 -10.12
C TRP A 120 5.66 10.85 -8.59
N LYS A 121 6.11 11.94 -7.95
CA LYS A 121 5.86 12.16 -6.52
C LYS A 121 4.37 12.33 -6.24
N GLY A 122 3.63 13.05 -7.10
CA GLY A 122 2.17 13.18 -7.03
C GLY A 122 1.46 11.83 -7.13
N GLU A 123 1.86 10.99 -8.09
CA GLU A 123 1.32 9.64 -8.27
C GLU A 123 1.57 8.76 -7.04
N LEU A 124 2.78 8.80 -6.45
CA LEU A 124 3.10 8.07 -5.23
C LEU A 124 2.24 8.52 -4.04
N VAL A 125 2.06 9.83 -3.88
CA VAL A 125 1.21 10.39 -2.81
C VAL A 125 -0.25 10.03 -3.02
N HIS A 126 -0.74 10.04 -4.26
CA HIS A 126 -2.10 9.60 -4.57
C HIS A 126 -2.29 8.12 -4.22
N GLU A 127 -1.39 7.26 -4.70
CA GLU A 127 -1.41 5.82 -4.43
C GLU A 127 -1.37 5.51 -2.92
N MET A 128 -0.57 6.26 -2.14
CA MET A 128 -0.55 6.13 -0.69
C MET A 128 -1.89 6.46 -0.03
N ARG A 129 -2.61 7.50 -0.49
CA ARG A 129 -3.94 7.85 0.06
C ARG A 129 -4.98 6.78 -0.24
N GLU A 130 -4.95 6.23 -1.45
CA GLU A 130 -5.84 5.13 -1.83
C GLU A 130 -5.52 3.87 -1.02
N MET A 131 -4.24 3.61 -0.71
CA MET A 131 -3.83 2.54 0.21
C MET A 131 -4.29 2.78 1.66
N ASP A 132 -4.25 4.03 2.14
CA ASP A 132 -4.81 4.40 3.46
C ASP A 132 -6.31 4.07 3.52
N MET A 133 -7.09 4.52 2.53
CA MET A 133 -8.52 4.24 2.44
C MET A 133 -8.83 2.74 2.42
N GLU A 134 -8.09 1.96 1.63
CA GLU A 134 -8.29 0.52 1.58
C GLU A 134 -7.87 -0.17 2.89
N THR A 135 -6.83 0.33 3.56
CA THR A 135 -6.40 -0.19 4.87
C THR A 135 -7.49 0.05 5.92
N GLU A 136 -8.06 1.26 5.98
CA GLU A 136 -9.20 1.57 6.88
C GLU A 136 -10.41 0.67 6.58
N ASN A 137 -10.73 0.46 5.30
CA ASN A 137 -11.82 -0.42 4.90
C ASN A 137 -11.59 -1.87 5.37
N LEU A 138 -10.39 -2.41 5.19
CA LEU A 138 -10.06 -3.78 5.61
C LEU A 138 -10.04 -3.91 7.14
N GLU A 139 -9.56 -2.90 7.87
CA GLU A 139 -9.61 -2.86 9.34
C GLU A 139 -11.04 -2.91 9.85
N GLU A 140 -11.97 -2.16 9.25
CA GLU A 140 -13.38 -2.19 9.65
C GLU A 140 -14.02 -3.57 9.39
N HIS A 141 -13.78 -4.18 8.22
CA HIS A 141 -14.30 -5.53 7.93
C HIS A 141 -13.71 -6.58 8.88
N LYS A 142 -12.42 -6.47 9.22
CA LYS A 142 -11.77 -7.31 10.22
C LYS A 142 -12.45 -7.13 11.59
N ARG A 143 -12.69 -5.89 12.02
CA ARG A 143 -13.34 -5.59 13.31
C ARG A 143 -14.74 -6.17 13.39
N VAL A 144 -15.53 -6.05 12.31
CA VAL A 144 -16.86 -6.67 12.21
C VAL A 144 -16.77 -8.19 12.29
N LEU A 145 -15.80 -8.82 11.61
CA LEU A 145 -15.57 -10.26 11.67
C LEU A 145 -15.14 -10.74 13.05
N GLU A 146 -14.25 -10.03 13.74
CA GLU A 146 -13.82 -10.31 15.10
C GLU A 146 -14.99 -10.24 16.09
N LYS A 147 -15.85 -9.22 15.93
CA LYS A 147 -17.08 -9.11 16.71
C LYS A 147 -18.01 -10.29 16.45
N ALA A 148 -18.30 -10.60 15.19
CA ALA A 148 -19.16 -11.75 14.85
C ALA A 148 -18.60 -13.07 15.39
N TYR A 149 -17.28 -13.25 15.36
CA TYR A 149 -16.61 -14.39 15.98
C TYR A 149 -16.84 -14.43 17.51
N ALA A 150 -16.71 -13.30 18.21
CA ALA A 150 -16.98 -13.23 19.64
C ALA A 150 -18.46 -13.52 19.97
N ASP A 151 -19.39 -12.99 19.17
CA ASP A 151 -20.83 -13.16 19.35
C ASP A 151 -21.26 -14.65 19.21
N THR A 152 -20.50 -15.47 18.47
CA THR A 152 -20.75 -16.93 18.37
C THR A 152 -20.50 -17.69 19.67
N LYS A 153 -19.78 -17.12 20.64
CA LYS A 153 -19.43 -17.79 21.91
C LYS A 153 -20.66 -18.10 22.76
N THR A 154 -21.61 -17.19 22.80
CA THR A 154 -22.81 -17.35 23.64
C THR A 154 -23.72 -18.49 23.15
N PRO A 155 -24.15 -18.55 21.87
CA PRO A 155 -24.94 -19.66 21.37
C PRO A 155 -24.19 -21.00 21.46
N PHE A 156 -22.86 -20.99 21.32
CA PHE A 156 -22.03 -22.18 21.52
C PHE A 156 -22.16 -22.78 22.93
N VAL A 157 -21.94 -21.96 23.97
CA VAL A 157 -22.02 -22.38 25.37
C VAL A 157 -23.43 -22.88 25.71
N ILE A 158 -24.46 -22.23 25.16
CA ILE A 158 -25.85 -22.62 25.39
C ILE A 158 -26.14 -23.99 24.79
N ALA A 159 -25.70 -24.24 23.56
CA ALA A 159 -25.89 -25.54 22.91
C ALA A 159 -25.17 -26.67 23.68
N GLU A 160 -23.95 -26.41 24.18
CA GLU A 160 -23.23 -27.36 25.05
C GLU A 160 -23.93 -27.57 26.39
N GLU A 161 -24.41 -26.52 27.05
CA GLU A 161 -25.14 -26.65 28.31
C GLU A 161 -26.45 -27.43 28.13
N CYS A 162 -27.18 -27.20 27.03
CA CYS A 162 -28.37 -27.98 26.68
C CYS A 162 -28.06 -29.47 26.51
N LEU A 163 -26.93 -29.83 25.90
CA LEU A 163 -26.48 -31.23 25.80
C LEU A 163 -26.14 -31.80 27.20
N LEU A 164 -25.40 -31.04 28.03
CA LEU A 164 -25.06 -31.47 29.39
C LEU A 164 -26.28 -31.68 30.28
N GLN A 165 -27.34 -30.88 30.14
CA GLN A 165 -28.58 -31.11 30.89
C GLN A 165 -29.26 -32.40 30.46
N ARG A 166 -29.20 -32.74 29.16
CA ARG A 166 -29.79 -33.97 28.61
C ARG A 166 -29.07 -35.23 29.10
N GLU A 167 -27.78 -35.16 29.34
CA GLU A 167 -27.02 -36.25 29.96
C GLU A 167 -27.47 -36.55 31.42
N LYS A 168 -28.12 -35.60 32.10
CA LYS A 168 -28.63 -35.79 33.48
C LYS A 168 -29.95 -36.56 33.53
N ARG A 169 -30.58 -36.87 32.39
CA ARG A 169 -31.80 -37.69 32.35
C ARG A 169 -31.53 -39.08 32.90
N GLN A 170 -32.51 -39.64 33.61
CA GLN A 170 -32.34 -40.90 34.33
C GLN A 170 -33.15 -42.05 33.71
N GLY A 171 -32.49 -43.21 33.58
CA GLY A 171 -33.14 -44.45 33.16
C GLY A 171 -33.64 -44.40 31.72
N ILE A 172 -34.89 -44.82 31.49
CA ILE A 172 -35.46 -44.93 30.14
C ILE A 172 -35.62 -43.58 29.42
N ASP A 173 -35.54 -42.46 30.13
CA ASP A 173 -35.62 -41.12 29.53
C ASP A 173 -34.28 -40.63 28.96
N GLN A 174 -33.18 -41.35 29.21
CA GLN A 174 -31.88 -41.14 28.58
C GLN A 174 -31.88 -41.71 27.15
N VAL A 175 -32.63 -41.04 26.28
CA VAL A 175 -32.80 -41.41 24.87
C VAL A 175 -32.12 -40.38 23.98
N HIS A 176 -31.39 -40.85 22.97
CA HIS A 176 -30.88 -40.04 21.86
C HIS A 176 -32.01 -39.56 20.95
N ASP A 177 -32.78 -38.61 21.44
CA ASP A 177 -33.91 -38.03 20.73
C ASP A 177 -33.47 -37.04 19.64
N ASP A 178 -34.45 -36.54 18.89
CA ASP A 178 -34.21 -35.66 17.74
C ASP A 178 -33.53 -34.34 18.14
N VAL A 179 -33.77 -33.88 19.36
CA VAL A 179 -33.19 -32.64 19.90
C VAL A 179 -31.72 -32.84 20.20
N GLU A 180 -31.31 -33.96 20.80
CA GLU A 180 -29.89 -34.25 21.05
C GLU A 180 -29.10 -34.30 19.74
N ARG A 181 -29.68 -34.93 18.70
CA ARG A 181 -29.09 -34.94 17.35
C ARG A 181 -29.04 -33.55 16.73
N ALA A 182 -30.08 -32.73 16.91
CA ALA A 182 -30.12 -31.36 16.39
C ALA A 182 -29.10 -30.45 17.10
N LEU A 183 -28.99 -30.53 18.43
CA LEU A 183 -28.03 -29.79 19.25
C LEU A 183 -26.58 -30.17 18.90
N SER A 184 -26.29 -31.46 18.72
CA SER A 184 -24.95 -31.90 18.30
C SER A 184 -24.55 -31.28 16.96
N LYS A 185 -25.48 -31.24 16.00
CA LYS A 185 -25.27 -30.58 14.70
C LYS A 185 -25.10 -29.06 14.83
N GLU A 186 -25.82 -28.41 15.74
CA GLU A 186 -25.67 -26.97 16.03
C GLU A 186 -24.28 -26.66 16.59
N VAL A 187 -23.82 -27.42 17.60
CA VAL A 187 -22.47 -27.30 18.16
C VAL A 187 -21.39 -27.46 17.08
N ASP A 188 -21.50 -28.50 16.25
CA ASP A 188 -20.56 -28.73 15.16
C ASP A 188 -20.59 -27.60 14.13
N CYS A 189 -21.77 -27.07 13.81
CA CYS A 189 -21.93 -25.93 12.91
C CYS A 189 -21.23 -24.69 13.44
N ILE A 190 -21.45 -24.34 14.71
CA ILE A 190 -20.84 -23.17 15.34
C ILE A 190 -19.31 -23.32 15.38
N LYS A 191 -18.79 -24.50 15.75
CA LYS A 191 -17.34 -24.78 15.70
C LYS A 191 -16.75 -24.59 14.30
N ARG A 192 -17.41 -25.10 13.25
CA ARG A 192 -16.96 -24.91 11.86
C ARG A 192 -16.96 -23.44 11.46
N CYS A 193 -18.00 -22.68 11.83
CA CYS A 193 -18.07 -21.24 11.57
C CYS A 193 -16.91 -20.49 12.25
N GLN A 194 -16.66 -20.78 13.53
CA GLN A 194 -15.56 -20.20 14.31
C GLN A 194 -14.18 -20.46 13.67
N VAL A 195 -13.92 -21.68 13.20
CA VAL A 195 -12.66 -22.02 12.52
C VAL A 195 -12.49 -21.20 11.24
N LYS A 196 -13.54 -21.09 10.41
CA LYS A 196 -13.50 -20.29 9.17
C LYS A 196 -13.28 -18.80 9.46
N MET A 197 -14.00 -18.24 10.45
CA MET A 197 -13.86 -16.84 10.85
C MET A 197 -12.45 -16.54 11.36
N LYS A 198 -11.91 -17.38 12.24
CA LYS A 198 -10.54 -17.23 12.77
C LYS A 198 -9.49 -17.28 11.66
N ALA A 199 -9.65 -18.16 10.67
CA ALA A 199 -8.74 -18.24 9.54
C ALA A 199 -8.77 -16.95 8.69
N LEU A 200 -9.94 -16.35 8.44
CA LEU A 200 -10.03 -15.08 7.72
C LEU A 200 -9.49 -13.90 8.53
N ILE A 201 -9.69 -13.86 9.85
CA ILE A 201 -9.08 -12.84 10.72
C ILE A 201 -7.55 -12.85 10.56
N GLN A 202 -6.94 -14.02 10.62
CA GLN A 202 -5.49 -14.17 10.45
C GLN A 202 -5.02 -13.73 9.05
N LYS A 203 -5.77 -14.07 7.99
CA LYS A 203 -5.47 -13.59 6.63
C LYS A 203 -5.54 -12.06 6.56
N ALA A 204 -6.55 -11.43 7.17
CA ALA A 204 -6.69 -9.98 7.20
C ALA A 204 -5.53 -9.31 7.93
N GLU A 205 -5.06 -9.87 9.04
CA GLU A 205 -3.88 -9.36 9.75
C GLU A 205 -2.60 -9.41 8.92
N VAL A 206 -2.41 -10.47 8.14
CA VAL A 206 -1.27 -10.58 7.23
C VAL A 206 -1.38 -9.56 6.11
N GLN A 207 -2.57 -9.42 5.52
CA GLN A 207 -2.79 -8.46 4.44
C GLN A 207 -2.57 -7.01 4.90
N LEU A 208 -3.04 -6.63 6.09
CA LEU A 208 -2.76 -5.30 6.67
C LEU A 208 -1.25 -5.02 6.83
N LYS A 209 -0.45 -6.05 7.16
CA LYS A 209 1.01 -5.91 7.21
C LYS A 209 1.61 -5.71 5.81
N MET A 210 1.08 -6.40 4.79
CA MET A 210 1.53 -6.23 3.40
C MET A 210 1.18 -4.84 2.86
N ASN A 211 -0.03 -4.34 3.13
CA ASN A 211 -0.46 -2.98 2.81
C ASN A 211 0.50 -1.95 3.42
N ARG A 212 0.81 -2.07 4.72
CA ARG A 212 1.77 -1.19 5.40
C ARG A 212 3.17 -1.25 4.80
N ALA A 213 3.63 -2.44 4.40
CA ALA A 213 4.93 -2.62 3.77
C ALA A 213 5.00 -2.00 2.37
N ALA A 214 3.93 -2.12 1.58
CA ALA A 214 3.81 -1.46 0.28
C ALA A 214 3.79 0.06 0.43
N GLN A 215 2.98 0.57 1.36
CA GLN A 215 2.90 1.99 1.67
C GLN A 215 4.25 2.59 2.11
N HIS A 216 4.98 1.91 3.00
CA HIS A 216 6.31 2.35 3.41
C HIS A 216 7.29 2.41 2.22
N THR A 217 7.16 1.51 1.24
CA THR A 217 7.98 1.53 0.04
C THR A 217 7.67 2.76 -0.82
N CYS A 218 6.38 3.09 -0.99
CA CYS A 218 5.94 4.29 -1.69
C CYS A 218 6.37 5.58 -0.98
N ASP A 219 6.26 5.63 0.36
CA ASP A 219 6.67 6.78 1.17
C ASP A 219 8.19 7.04 1.04
N LYS A 220 9.01 5.99 1.12
CA LYS A 220 10.45 6.11 0.92
C LYS A 220 10.77 6.68 -0.47
N ASP A 221 10.14 6.13 -1.52
CA ASP A 221 10.33 6.62 -2.88
C ASP A 221 9.89 8.10 -3.01
N ALA A 222 8.75 8.48 -2.42
CA ALA A 222 8.26 9.85 -2.45
C ALA A 222 9.23 10.83 -1.74
N LYS A 223 9.86 10.41 -0.64
CA LYS A 223 10.91 11.19 0.06
C LYS A 223 12.16 11.35 -0.80
N ASP A 224 12.61 10.28 -1.44
CA ASP A 224 13.77 10.32 -2.34
C ASP A 224 13.50 11.24 -3.55
N LYS A 225 12.29 11.18 -4.11
CA LYS A 225 11.81 12.11 -5.16
C LYS A 225 11.75 13.55 -4.65
N GLY A 226 11.27 13.77 -3.43
CA GLY A 226 11.23 15.10 -2.81
C GLY A 226 12.62 15.71 -2.63
N HIS A 227 13.59 14.91 -2.18
CA HIS A 227 14.98 15.35 -2.07
C HIS A 227 15.57 15.70 -3.44
N ALA A 228 15.39 14.82 -4.44
CA ALA A 228 15.85 15.07 -5.80
C ALA A 228 15.23 16.33 -6.40
N GLN A 229 13.92 16.54 -6.19
CA GLN A 229 13.23 17.75 -6.63
C GLN A 229 13.82 19.01 -6.00
N HIS A 230 14.08 19.00 -4.68
CA HIS A 230 14.66 20.15 -3.99
C HIS A 230 16.03 20.55 -4.57
N VAL A 231 16.88 19.56 -4.86
CA VAL A 231 18.17 19.80 -5.50
C VAL A 231 17.97 20.38 -6.89
N ASP A 232 17.09 19.80 -7.70
CA ASP A 232 16.86 20.24 -9.09
C ASP A 232 16.20 21.62 -9.16
N ASP A 233 15.28 21.95 -8.25
CA ASP A 233 14.66 23.28 -8.12
C ASP A 233 15.73 24.35 -7.84
N LYS A 234 16.66 24.05 -6.92
CA LYS A 234 17.79 24.93 -6.64
C LYS A 234 18.66 25.12 -7.88
N MET A 235 18.98 24.05 -8.61
CA MET A 235 19.80 24.11 -9.82
C MET A 235 19.11 24.87 -10.95
N TYR A 236 17.80 24.67 -11.12
CA TYR A 236 16.97 25.37 -12.10
C TYR A 236 16.93 26.89 -11.85
N GLY A 237 16.94 27.30 -10.58
CA GLY A 237 16.96 28.71 -10.17
C GLY A 237 18.30 29.43 -10.34
N LEU A 238 19.40 28.73 -10.60
CA LEU A 238 20.73 29.34 -10.74
C LEU A 238 20.84 30.19 -12.01
N ARG A 239 21.41 31.39 -11.86
CA ARG A 239 21.72 32.32 -12.95
C ARG A 239 23.21 32.66 -12.91
N ASN A 240 23.74 33.26 -13.97
CA ASN A 240 25.17 33.63 -14.03
C ASN A 240 25.62 34.61 -12.93
N SER A 241 24.67 35.33 -12.31
CA SER A 241 24.90 36.23 -11.18
C SER A 241 24.75 35.56 -9.81
N SER A 242 24.37 34.29 -9.74
CA SER A 242 24.21 33.58 -8.47
C SER A 242 25.57 33.33 -7.82
N GLY A 243 25.65 33.59 -6.51
CA GLY A 243 26.86 33.32 -5.73
C GLY A 243 27.20 31.82 -5.65
N GLY A 244 28.49 31.50 -5.53
CA GLY A 244 28.97 30.12 -5.45
C GLY A 244 29.06 29.39 -6.80
N ILE A 245 28.86 30.09 -7.92
CA ILE A 245 29.14 29.55 -9.26
C ILE A 245 30.61 29.83 -9.60
N GLY A 246 31.40 28.78 -9.76
CA GLY A 246 32.82 28.85 -10.12
C GLY A 246 33.26 27.68 -10.99
N PHE A 247 34.44 27.81 -11.58
CA PHE A 247 35.08 26.68 -12.27
C PHE A 247 35.77 25.79 -11.22
N HIS A 248 35.32 24.54 -11.12
CA HIS A 248 35.88 23.54 -10.23
C HIS A 248 36.53 22.43 -11.07
N PRO A 249 37.87 22.41 -11.21
CA PRO A 249 38.57 21.39 -11.97
C PRO A 249 38.33 19.99 -11.38
N GLY A 250 38.21 18.96 -12.22
CA GLY A 250 38.07 17.56 -11.77
C GLY A 250 36.64 17.10 -11.51
N VAL A 251 35.65 17.99 -11.48
CA VAL A 251 34.22 17.61 -11.39
C VAL A 251 33.79 16.77 -12.59
N GLU A 252 34.44 16.94 -13.73
CA GLU A 252 34.25 16.14 -14.94
C GLU A 252 34.68 14.67 -14.80
N SER A 253 35.54 14.35 -13.82
CA SER A 253 36.01 13.00 -13.50
C SER A 253 35.15 12.28 -12.46
N VAL A 254 34.23 13.00 -11.82
CA VAL A 254 33.20 12.40 -10.96
C VAL A 254 32.24 11.64 -11.86
N ASP A 255 32.15 10.32 -11.67
CA ASP A 255 31.19 9.47 -12.37
C ASP A 255 29.77 9.87 -11.95
N ASN A 256 28.96 10.25 -12.94
CA ASN A 256 27.71 10.95 -12.74
C ASN A 256 26.48 10.11 -13.09
N THR A 257 26.51 8.78 -12.94
CA THR A 257 25.31 7.96 -13.20
C THR A 257 25.32 6.63 -12.43
N VAL A 258 24.96 6.64 -11.14
CA VAL A 258 24.56 5.39 -10.46
C VAL A 258 23.17 4.94 -10.91
N THR A 259 22.31 5.85 -11.37
CA THR A 259 20.95 5.54 -11.86
C THR A 259 20.64 6.26 -13.17
N ILE A 260 20.07 5.54 -14.13
CA ILE A 260 19.53 6.14 -15.37
C ILE A 260 18.08 6.58 -15.14
N PRO A 261 17.63 7.68 -15.75
CA PRO A 261 16.27 8.17 -15.57
C PRO A 261 15.17 7.12 -15.88
N TYR A 262 15.41 6.25 -16.86
CA TYR A 262 14.50 5.14 -17.16
C TYR A 262 14.33 4.17 -15.97
N THR A 263 15.43 3.78 -15.31
CA THR A 263 15.36 2.91 -14.12
C THR A 263 14.67 3.58 -12.94
N TRP A 264 14.76 4.91 -12.85
CA TRP A 264 14.12 5.70 -11.82
C TRP A 264 12.59 5.72 -11.96
N VAL A 265 12.10 5.92 -13.19
CA VAL A 265 10.66 5.83 -13.50
C VAL A 265 10.15 4.41 -13.30
N LYS A 266 10.88 3.41 -13.81
CA LYS A 266 10.50 2.00 -13.67
C LYS A 266 10.40 1.56 -12.20
N TYR A 267 11.31 2.03 -11.35
CA TYR A 267 11.26 1.76 -9.91
C TYR A 267 9.96 2.29 -9.28
N THR A 268 9.60 3.54 -9.57
CA THR A 268 8.35 4.14 -9.06
C THR A 268 7.12 3.42 -9.61
N GLN A 269 7.11 3.07 -10.90
CA GLN A 269 6.02 2.30 -11.50
C GLN A 269 5.83 0.93 -10.84
N GLU A 270 6.91 0.21 -10.53
CA GLU A 270 6.81 -1.10 -9.87
C GLU A 270 6.33 -0.96 -8.42
N ASN A 271 6.75 0.09 -7.70
CA ASN A 271 6.24 0.37 -6.35
C ASN A 271 4.72 0.62 -6.37
N ILE A 272 4.25 1.43 -7.32
CA ILE A 272 2.82 1.70 -7.51
C ILE A 272 2.08 0.40 -7.87
N ARG A 273 2.59 -0.37 -8.83
CA ARG A 273 1.98 -1.64 -9.25
C ARG A 273 1.87 -2.64 -8.09
N ARG A 274 2.90 -2.74 -7.26
CA ARG A 274 2.88 -3.58 -6.06
C ARG A 274 1.83 -3.07 -5.07
N SER A 275 1.76 -1.77 -4.82
CA SER A 275 0.73 -1.17 -3.95
C SER A 275 -0.69 -1.47 -4.44
N GLN A 276 -0.95 -1.28 -5.74
CA GLN A 276 -2.22 -1.60 -6.37
C GLN A 276 -2.59 -3.08 -6.22
N HIS A 277 -1.64 -3.98 -6.39
CA HIS A 277 -1.85 -5.42 -6.19
C HIS A 277 -2.26 -5.75 -4.76
N GLU A 278 -1.62 -5.15 -3.75
CA GLU A 278 -2.01 -5.37 -2.35
C GLU A 278 -3.41 -4.81 -2.03
N ARG A 279 -3.81 -3.70 -2.67
CA ARG A 279 -5.19 -3.20 -2.56
C ARG A 279 -6.21 -4.16 -3.18
N GLU A 280 -5.93 -4.69 -4.37
CA GLU A 280 -6.80 -5.69 -5.01
C GLU A 280 -6.97 -6.95 -4.13
N MET A 281 -5.90 -7.41 -3.50
CA MET A 281 -5.96 -8.52 -2.55
C MET A 281 -6.79 -8.18 -1.31
N SER A 282 -6.67 -6.95 -0.80
CA SER A 282 -7.46 -6.44 0.33
C SER A 282 -8.95 -6.37 0.01
N GLU A 283 -9.31 -5.83 -1.17
CA GLU A 283 -10.69 -5.74 -1.63
C GLU A 283 -11.32 -7.13 -1.77
N LYS A 284 -10.59 -8.07 -2.39
CA LYS A 284 -11.04 -9.46 -2.51
C LYS A 284 -11.27 -10.08 -1.14
N LEU A 285 -10.37 -9.85 -0.18
CA LEU A 285 -10.51 -10.38 1.17
C LEU A 285 -11.72 -9.79 1.90
N ARG A 286 -12.03 -8.50 1.72
CA ARG A 286 -13.29 -7.91 2.23
C ARG A 286 -14.51 -8.63 1.68
N GLY A 287 -14.54 -8.92 0.38
CA GLY A 287 -15.60 -9.72 -0.25
C GLY A 287 -15.72 -11.14 0.31
N GLU A 288 -14.60 -11.80 0.60
CA GLU A 288 -14.56 -13.11 1.25
C GLU A 288 -15.12 -13.07 2.68
N ILE A 289 -14.76 -12.04 3.46
CA ILE A 289 -15.26 -11.80 4.83
C ILE A 289 -16.79 -11.66 4.81
N ASP A 290 -17.29 -10.77 3.95
CA ASP A 290 -18.71 -10.50 3.77
C ASP A 290 -19.52 -11.76 3.41
N SER A 291 -18.99 -12.54 2.47
CA SER A 291 -19.61 -13.78 2.01
C SER A 291 -19.64 -14.83 3.11
N LEU A 292 -18.55 -14.95 3.87
CA LEU A 292 -18.46 -15.85 5.01
C LEU A 292 -19.46 -15.48 6.11
N LEU A 293 -19.55 -14.19 6.48
CA LEU A 293 -20.47 -13.73 7.52
C LEU A 293 -21.92 -14.07 7.18
N ARG A 294 -22.35 -13.83 5.93
CA ARG A 294 -23.69 -14.19 5.46
C ARG A 294 -23.92 -15.71 5.49
N ALA A 295 -22.94 -16.49 5.03
CA ALA A 295 -23.03 -17.95 5.03
C ALA A 295 -23.15 -18.52 6.46
N CYS A 296 -22.27 -18.10 7.38
CA CYS A 296 -22.29 -18.54 8.77
C CYS A 296 -23.59 -18.13 9.48
N ALA A 297 -24.09 -16.90 9.26
CA ALA A 297 -25.34 -16.45 9.83
C ALA A 297 -26.53 -17.31 9.38
N ASN A 298 -26.62 -17.63 8.09
CA ASN A 298 -27.69 -18.49 7.54
C ASN A 298 -27.59 -19.93 8.05
N GLU A 299 -26.39 -20.51 8.09
CA GLU A 299 -26.17 -21.87 8.61
C GLU A 299 -26.57 -21.94 10.10
N MET A 300 -26.06 -21.03 10.94
CA MET A 300 -26.38 -20.99 12.37
C MET A 300 -27.87 -20.76 12.62
N TRP A 301 -28.51 -19.86 11.87
CA TRP A 301 -29.94 -19.60 12.02
C TRP A 301 -30.80 -20.80 11.63
N SER A 302 -30.42 -21.54 10.58
CA SER A 302 -31.10 -22.79 10.19
C SER A 302 -31.00 -23.84 11.30
N HIS A 303 -29.81 -24.04 11.86
CA HIS A 303 -29.59 -24.99 12.96
C HIS A 303 -30.37 -24.60 14.22
N PHE A 304 -30.38 -23.32 14.60
CA PHE A 304 -31.17 -22.80 15.72
C PHE A 304 -32.66 -23.11 15.56
N ASN A 305 -33.24 -22.87 14.37
CA ASN A 305 -34.64 -23.19 14.09
C ASN A 305 -34.92 -24.69 14.15
N ASN A 306 -34.02 -25.52 13.62
CA ASN A 306 -34.16 -26.97 13.67
C ASN A 306 -34.15 -27.49 15.12
N VAL A 307 -33.27 -26.96 15.97
CA VAL A 307 -33.21 -27.28 17.39
C VAL A 307 -34.48 -26.85 18.11
N ASN A 308 -34.96 -25.64 17.87
CA ASN A 308 -36.20 -25.14 18.46
C ASN A 308 -37.42 -25.98 18.06
N ASN A 309 -37.54 -26.35 16.79
CA ASN A 309 -38.62 -27.21 16.31
C ASN A 309 -38.56 -28.59 16.97
N ALA A 310 -37.36 -29.19 17.07
CA ALA A 310 -37.18 -30.45 17.76
C ALA A 310 -37.58 -30.35 19.25
N PHE A 311 -37.20 -29.26 19.93
CA PHE A 311 -37.61 -29.01 21.31
C PHE A 311 -39.13 -28.92 21.42
N GLN A 312 -39.80 -28.14 20.56
CA GLN A 312 -41.26 -28.03 20.56
C GLN A 312 -41.94 -29.40 20.38
N SER A 313 -41.50 -30.22 19.43
CA SER A 313 -42.02 -31.58 19.24
C SER A 313 -41.80 -32.48 20.46
N ARG A 314 -40.65 -32.36 21.13
CA ARG A 314 -40.34 -33.13 22.34
C ARG A 314 -41.19 -32.70 23.54
N VAL A 315 -41.42 -31.39 23.69
CA VAL A 315 -42.33 -30.85 24.71
C VAL A 315 -43.74 -31.39 24.50
N GLN A 316 -44.27 -31.28 23.28
CA GLN A 316 -45.61 -31.78 22.94
C GLN A 316 -45.74 -33.28 23.23
N SER A 317 -44.77 -34.08 22.80
CA SER A 317 -44.75 -35.52 23.06
C SER A 317 -44.78 -35.85 24.56
N THR A 318 -44.09 -35.04 25.37
CA THR A 318 -44.04 -35.21 26.83
C THR A 318 -45.36 -34.79 27.49
N GLN A 319 -46.01 -33.74 26.98
CA GLN A 319 -47.33 -33.30 27.42
C GLN A 319 -48.40 -34.33 27.08
N ASP A 320 -48.38 -34.88 25.86
CA ASP A 320 -49.31 -35.92 25.41
C ASP A 320 -49.17 -37.20 26.25
N ALA A 321 -47.94 -37.62 26.55
CA ALA A 321 -47.67 -38.76 27.42
C ALA A 321 -48.24 -38.52 28.83
N LYS A 322 -48.06 -37.31 29.39
CA LYS A 322 -48.64 -36.93 30.69
C LYS A 322 -50.17 -37.00 30.65
N ALA A 323 -50.80 -36.39 29.65
CA ALA A 323 -52.26 -36.36 29.52
C ALA A 323 -52.84 -37.78 29.40
N LYS A 324 -52.20 -38.66 28.61
CA LYS A 324 -52.58 -40.08 28.50
C LYS A 324 -52.46 -40.82 29.83
N LEU A 325 -51.38 -40.61 30.58
CA LEU A 325 -51.19 -41.22 31.90
C LEU A 325 -52.21 -40.71 32.93
N GLN A 326 -52.53 -39.42 32.91
CA GLN A 326 -53.57 -38.83 33.75
C GLN A 326 -54.95 -39.41 33.44
N SER A 327 -55.30 -39.53 32.15
CA SER A 327 -56.56 -40.14 31.72
C SER A 327 -56.65 -41.61 32.15
N HIS A 328 -55.58 -42.40 31.97
CA HIS A 328 -55.54 -43.79 32.45
C HIS A 328 -55.68 -43.89 33.96
N MET A 329 -55.03 -43.00 34.71
CA MET A 329 -55.12 -42.94 36.17
C MET A 329 -56.57 -42.66 36.63
N GLN A 330 -57.25 -41.71 35.99
CA GLN A 330 -58.66 -41.40 36.28
C GLN A 330 -59.57 -42.61 36.00
N ARG A 331 -59.38 -43.30 34.87
CA ARG A 331 -60.16 -44.51 34.52
C ARG A 331 -59.95 -45.66 35.50
N VAL A 332 -58.70 -45.93 35.89
CA VAL A 332 -58.37 -46.99 36.86
C VAL A 332 -58.89 -46.65 38.25
N SER A 333 -58.81 -45.38 38.67
CA SER A 333 -59.40 -44.91 39.93
C SER A 333 -60.90 -45.15 39.95
N PHE A 334 -61.63 -44.73 38.90
CA PHE A 334 -63.07 -44.94 38.76
C PHE A 334 -63.45 -46.43 38.82
N PHE A 335 -62.71 -47.29 38.10
CA PHE A 335 -62.96 -48.74 38.10
C PHE A 335 -62.66 -49.41 39.45
N SER A 336 -61.63 -48.93 40.16
CA SER A 336 -61.29 -49.45 41.49
C SER A 336 -62.34 -49.08 42.55
N LEU A 337 -62.92 -47.88 42.45
CA LEU A 337 -64.06 -47.46 43.27
C LEU A 337 -65.32 -48.27 42.96
N SER A 338 -65.62 -48.53 41.68
CA SER A 338 -66.85 -49.25 41.30
C SER A 338 -66.86 -50.73 41.69
N LYS A 339 -65.68 -51.35 41.91
CA LYS A 339 -65.55 -52.78 42.31
C LYS A 339 -65.21 -53.01 43.79
N GLY A 340 -65.15 -51.98 44.63
CA GLY A 340 -64.90 -52.14 46.08
C GLY A 340 -63.52 -52.71 46.46
N LEU A 341 -62.54 -52.65 45.56
CA LEU A 341 -61.20 -53.23 45.76
C LEU A 341 -60.33 -52.33 46.67
N LYS A 342 -60.16 -52.68 47.95
CA LYS A 342 -59.29 -51.95 48.90
C LYS A 342 -57.77 -51.97 48.57
N LYS A 343 -57.33 -52.75 47.57
CA LYS A 343 -55.91 -52.95 47.20
C LYS A 343 -55.46 -52.38 45.84
N GLY A 344 -56.32 -51.67 45.10
CA GLY A 344 -55.89 -50.87 43.92
C GLY A 344 -56.08 -49.40 44.26
N PRO A 345 -55.00 -48.59 44.39
CA PRO A 345 -54.31 -47.96 43.26
C PRO A 345 -52.79 -47.73 43.51
N LYS A 346 -52.16 -48.48 44.43
CA LYS A 346 -50.78 -48.19 44.89
C LYS A 346 -49.73 -48.32 43.78
N SER A 347 -49.86 -49.27 42.86
CA SER A 347 -48.93 -49.42 41.72
C SER A 347 -49.06 -48.27 40.73
N TYR A 348 -50.28 -47.88 40.37
CA TYR A 348 -50.55 -46.76 39.47
C TYR A 348 -50.08 -45.42 40.04
N ILE A 349 -50.30 -45.17 41.33
CA ILE A 349 -49.77 -43.99 42.03
C ILE A 349 -48.23 -44.00 42.03
N LYS A 350 -47.60 -45.18 42.17
CA LYS A 350 -46.13 -45.32 42.12
C LYS A 350 -45.59 -45.01 40.71
N ILE A 351 -46.26 -45.49 39.66
CA ILE A 351 -45.93 -45.20 38.25
C ILE A 351 -46.15 -43.71 37.95
N TYR A 352 -47.27 -43.12 38.37
CA TYR A 352 -47.55 -41.71 38.17
C TYR A 352 -46.57 -40.79 38.93
N LYS A 353 -46.22 -41.12 40.18
CA LYS A 353 -45.19 -40.40 40.94
C LYS A 353 -43.79 -40.57 40.33
N ALA A 354 -43.46 -41.75 39.81
CA ALA A 354 -42.20 -41.97 39.09
C ALA A 354 -42.16 -41.17 37.78
N PHE A 355 -43.27 -41.12 37.04
CA PHE A 355 -43.41 -40.31 35.83
C PHE A 355 -43.31 -38.81 36.14
N ASN A 356 -44.01 -38.30 37.18
CA ASN A 356 -43.91 -36.90 37.58
C ASN A 356 -42.51 -36.51 38.06
N ARG A 357 -41.82 -37.38 38.81
CA ARG A 357 -40.41 -37.14 39.18
C ARG A 357 -39.51 -37.04 37.94
N ARG A 358 -39.71 -37.92 36.96
CA ARG A 358 -39.00 -37.88 35.66
C ARG A 358 -39.36 -36.63 34.86
N GLN A 359 -40.62 -36.19 34.90
CA GLN A 359 -41.08 -34.97 34.23
C GLN A 359 -40.48 -33.71 34.86
N SER A 360 -40.26 -33.67 36.18
CA SER A 360 -39.57 -32.56 36.84
C SER A 360 -38.16 -32.32 36.28
N TYR A 361 -37.45 -33.37 35.83
CA TYR A 361 -36.16 -33.21 35.15
C TYR A 361 -36.32 -32.65 33.73
N CYS A 362 -37.31 -33.10 32.94
CA CYS A 362 -37.62 -32.50 31.64
C CYS A 362 -38.10 -31.04 31.74
N ILE A 363 -38.83 -30.67 32.80
CA ILE A 363 -39.29 -29.29 33.03
C ILE A 363 -38.11 -28.41 33.49
N ALA A 364 -37.20 -28.93 34.32
CA ALA A 364 -35.97 -28.24 34.67
C ALA A 364 -35.11 -27.96 33.42
N GLU A 365 -34.99 -28.90 32.48
CA GLU A 365 -34.33 -28.69 31.18
C GLU A 365 -34.96 -27.53 30.38
N LEU A 366 -36.29 -27.46 30.33
CA LEU A 366 -37.03 -26.44 29.58
C LEU A 366 -36.93 -25.06 30.24
N VAL A 367 -37.05 -24.99 31.57
CA VAL A 367 -36.94 -23.73 32.33
C VAL A 367 -35.50 -23.21 32.28
N HIS A 368 -34.50 -24.09 32.36
CA HIS A 368 -33.09 -23.70 32.27
C HIS A 368 -32.74 -23.24 30.85
N SER A 369 -33.15 -23.99 29.82
CA SER A 369 -33.00 -23.58 28.41
C SER A 369 -33.73 -22.25 28.13
N TRP A 370 -34.93 -22.05 28.68
CA TRP A 370 -35.69 -20.80 28.57
C TRP A 370 -35.03 -19.62 29.28
N LEU A 371 -34.48 -19.81 30.48
CA LEU A 371 -33.72 -18.78 31.20
C LEU A 371 -32.44 -18.40 30.44
N LEU A 372 -31.77 -19.36 29.78
CA LEU A 372 -30.61 -19.13 28.91
C LEU A 372 -30.97 -18.37 27.62
N ILE A 373 -32.07 -18.75 26.96
CA ILE A 373 -32.61 -18.03 25.79
C ILE A 373 -33.05 -16.61 26.17
N ARG A 374 -33.66 -16.42 27.35
CA ARG A 374 -34.01 -15.10 27.89
C ARG A 374 -32.78 -14.26 28.22
N ARG A 375 -31.67 -14.88 28.63
CA ARG A 375 -30.39 -14.22 28.90
C ARG A 375 -29.69 -13.74 27.62
N LEU A 376 -29.82 -14.49 26.52
CA LEU A 376 -29.40 -14.03 25.18
C LEU A 376 -30.15 -12.76 24.75
N HIS A 377 -31.46 -12.73 24.96
CA HIS A 377 -32.31 -11.64 24.47
C HIS A 377 -32.27 -10.36 25.32
N ILE A 378 -31.81 -10.46 26.58
CA ILE A 378 -31.65 -9.32 27.50
C ILE A 378 -30.27 -8.67 27.37
N ASN A 379 -29.23 -9.43 26.99
CA ASN A 379 -27.88 -8.88 26.85
C ASN A 379 -27.56 -8.33 25.45
N GLU A 380 -28.30 -8.71 24.42
CA GLU A 380 -28.14 -8.12 23.09
C GLU A 380 -29.48 -7.72 22.50
N GLY A 381 -29.59 -6.45 22.13
CA GLY A 381 -30.72 -5.86 21.42
C GLY A 381 -30.89 -6.41 20.01
N PHE A 382 -31.07 -7.72 19.87
CA PHE A 382 -31.59 -8.32 18.65
C PHE A 382 -33.05 -7.90 18.49
N GLY A 383 -33.31 -7.04 17.51
CA GLY A 383 -34.62 -6.54 17.13
C GLY A 383 -35.53 -7.61 16.49
N LEU A 384 -35.83 -8.69 17.22
CA LEU A 384 -36.80 -9.71 16.81
C LEU A 384 -38.09 -9.56 17.64
N SER A 385 -39.02 -8.80 17.05
CA SER A 385 -40.48 -8.74 17.23
C SER A 385 -41.08 -9.04 18.62
N LYS A 386 -41.66 -7.99 19.23
CA LYS A 386 -42.53 -7.99 20.41
C LYS A 386 -43.67 -9.03 20.39
N ASN A 387 -44.04 -9.58 19.22
CA ASN A 387 -45.10 -10.57 19.08
C ASN A 387 -44.74 -11.95 19.66
N ILE A 388 -43.46 -12.30 19.71
CA ILE A 388 -42.99 -13.55 20.35
C ILE A 388 -43.06 -13.44 21.89
N PHE A 389 -42.88 -12.22 22.42
CA PHE A 389 -42.97 -11.94 23.86
C PHE A 389 -44.38 -12.18 24.40
N LEU A 390 -45.42 -11.76 23.66
CA LEU A 390 -46.83 -11.99 24.01
C LEU A 390 -47.22 -13.47 23.92
N PHE A 391 -46.70 -14.20 22.94
CA PHE A 391 -46.96 -15.64 22.77
C PHE A 391 -46.33 -16.49 23.89
N ILE A 392 -45.15 -16.08 24.38
CA ILE A 392 -44.43 -16.81 25.44
C ILE A 392 -44.94 -16.44 26.84
N SER A 393 -45.36 -15.19 27.08
CA SER A 393 -46.10 -14.82 28.29
C SER A 393 -47.42 -15.58 28.43
N PHE A 394 -48.08 -15.90 27.31
CA PHE A 394 -49.30 -16.72 27.28
C PHE A 394 -49.04 -18.19 27.69
N ILE A 395 -47.89 -18.75 27.28
CA ILE A 395 -47.46 -20.10 27.70
C ILE A 395 -47.03 -20.12 29.18
N ALA A 396 -46.31 -19.10 29.66
CA ALA A 396 -45.94 -19.00 31.08
C ALA A 396 -47.17 -18.84 32.00
N TYR A 397 -48.15 -18.03 31.59
CA TYR A 397 -49.42 -17.87 32.30
C TYR A 397 -50.24 -19.18 32.35
N SER A 398 -50.13 -20.02 31.32
CA SER A 398 -50.76 -21.35 31.29
C SER A 398 -50.07 -22.38 32.18
N ILE A 399 -48.79 -22.18 32.53
CA ILE A 399 -48.00 -23.10 33.38
C ILE A 399 -48.20 -22.80 34.86
N ASP A 400 -48.27 -21.52 35.26
CA ASP A 400 -48.56 -21.12 36.67
C ASP A 400 -49.98 -21.51 37.12
N HIS A 401 -50.92 -21.71 36.17
CA HIS A 401 -52.26 -22.23 36.45
C HIS A 401 -52.37 -23.77 36.47
N MET A 402 -51.25 -24.49 36.28
CA MET A 402 -51.20 -25.96 36.33
C MET A 402 -50.50 -26.54 37.58
N SER A 403 -49.98 -25.70 38.47
CA SER A 403 -49.61 -26.07 39.85
C SER A 403 -50.82 -25.96 40.77
#